data_AF-A0A545TH27-F1
#
_entry.id   AF-A0A545TH27-F1
#
_cell.length_a   1.000
_cell.length_b   1.000
_cell.length_c   1.000
_cell.angle_alpha   90.00
_cell.angle_beta   90.00
_cell.angle_gamma   90.00
#
_symmetry.space_group_name_H-M   'P 1'
#
loop_
_entity.id
_entity.type
_entity.pdbx_description
1 polymer ?
#
loop_
_entity_poly.entity_id
_entity_poly.type
_entity_poly.pdbx_seq_one_letter_code
_entity_poly.pdbx_strand_id
1 'polypeptide(L)'
;MQFIIPRSIFIFCLMVMASLPALAESQKILVKDPIMPKLPEVARTAAIYMTIENTSDSDAEIIGVKTEVAHHTMIHKTVEKDGLAKMEHLDSVIIPAKGTLELKRGSYHIMLMGLDKKKLAKPFSLSLMFANGDPIQVEITPQR
;
A
#
# COMPACT_ATOMS: atom_id res chain seq x y z
N MET A 1 -39.67 -13.45 66.97
CA MET A 1 -38.86 -13.48 65.72
C MET A 1 -37.39 -13.61 66.14
N GLN A 2 -36.59 -14.64 65.84
CA GLN A 2 -36.27 -15.33 64.56
C GLN A 2 -35.51 -14.40 63.57
N PHE A 3 -34.45 -14.80 62.84
CA PHE A 3 -33.95 -16.16 62.50
C PHE A 3 -32.43 -16.22 62.13
N ILE A 4 -31.57 -16.88 62.94
CA ILE A 4 -30.40 -17.73 62.55
C ILE A 4 -29.19 -17.11 61.76
N ILE A 5 -27.98 -17.68 61.95
CA ILE A 5 -26.68 -17.37 61.28
C ILE A 5 -25.83 -18.68 61.16
N PRO A 6 -24.57 -18.73 60.61
CA PRO A 6 -23.79 -17.82 59.72
C PRO A 6 -23.19 -18.55 58.47
N ARG A 7 -22.34 -17.90 57.63
CA ARG A 7 -21.15 -18.48 56.91
C ARG A 7 -20.49 -17.59 55.84
N SER A 8 -19.18 -17.79 55.72
CA SER A 8 -18.19 -17.36 54.72
C SER A 8 -18.56 -17.46 53.23
N ILE A 9 -17.84 -16.68 52.39
CA ILE A 9 -17.22 -17.01 51.06
C ILE A 9 -16.95 -15.65 50.35
N PHE A 10 -15.68 -15.24 50.21
CA PHE A 10 -14.87 -15.42 48.99
C PHE A 10 -15.47 -14.77 47.73
N ILE A 11 -14.80 -13.74 47.18
CA ILE A 11 -14.40 -13.66 45.76
C ILE A 11 -13.48 -12.45 45.58
N PHE A 12 -12.22 -12.75 45.29
CA PHE A 12 -11.19 -11.81 44.88
C PHE A 12 -11.39 -11.52 43.39
N CYS A 13 -12.18 -10.50 43.04
CA CYS A 13 -12.44 -10.15 41.65
C CYS A 13 -11.26 -9.34 41.06
N LEU A 14 -10.14 -10.03 40.83
CA LEU A 14 -9.04 -9.49 40.04
C LEU A 14 -9.53 -9.33 38.59
N MET A 15 -9.91 -8.12 38.23
CA MET A 15 -10.35 -7.77 36.88
C MET A 15 -9.15 -7.80 35.92
N VAL A 16 -8.75 -9.01 35.52
CA VAL A 16 -7.76 -9.22 34.47
C VAL A 16 -8.36 -8.70 33.16
N MET A 17 -8.02 -7.45 32.82
CA MET A 17 -8.14 -6.98 31.45
C MET A 17 -7.24 -7.86 30.59
N ALA A 18 -7.85 -8.86 29.96
CA ALA A 18 -7.22 -9.63 28.90
C ALA A 18 -7.02 -8.68 27.71
N SER A 19 -5.87 -8.00 27.70
CA SER A 19 -5.36 -7.33 26.51
C SER A 19 -5.12 -8.41 25.46
N LEU A 20 -6.12 -8.63 24.60
CA LEU A 20 -5.96 -9.46 23.42
C LEU A 20 -4.77 -8.88 22.63
N PRO A 21 -3.69 -9.65 22.41
CA PRO A 21 -2.69 -9.22 21.44
C PRO A 21 -3.43 -9.17 20.11
N ALA A 22 -3.57 -7.96 19.54
CA ALA A 22 -4.07 -7.80 18.19
C ALA A 22 -3.15 -8.64 17.31
N LEU A 23 -3.68 -9.73 16.76
CA LEU A 23 -2.92 -10.63 15.92
C LEU A 23 -2.60 -9.84 14.65
N ALA A 24 -1.37 -9.32 14.57
CA ALA A 24 -0.89 -8.59 13.41
C ALA A 24 -0.84 -9.57 12.24
N GLU A 25 -1.93 -9.62 11.48
CA GLU A 25 -2.04 -10.45 10.30
C GLU A 25 -0.99 -9.95 9.31
N SER A 26 0.07 -10.76 9.11
CA SER A 26 1.18 -10.40 8.24
C SER A 26 0.64 -10.11 6.85
N GLN A 27 0.85 -8.89 6.37
CA GLN A 27 0.29 -8.38 5.13
C GLN A 27 0.88 -9.15 3.93
N LYS A 28 0.10 -10.08 3.36
CA LYS A 28 0.57 -11.00 2.31
C LYS A 28 0.42 -10.38 0.91
N ILE A 29 1.16 -9.32 0.64
CA ILE A 29 1.16 -8.65 -0.67
C ILE A 29 2.29 -9.22 -1.54
N LEU A 30 1.96 -9.55 -2.79
CA LEU A 30 2.92 -9.96 -3.82
C LEU A 30 2.96 -8.88 -4.91
N VAL A 31 4.15 -8.45 -5.31
CA VAL A 31 4.35 -7.51 -6.43
C VAL A 31 5.00 -8.25 -7.58
N LYS A 32 4.43 -8.11 -8.78
CA LYS A 32 4.87 -8.77 -10.02
C LYS A 32 5.20 -7.76 -11.10
N ASP A 33 6.20 -8.12 -11.90
CA ASP A 33 6.63 -7.43 -13.13
C ASP A 33 6.75 -5.89 -13.02
N PRO A 34 7.48 -5.36 -12.01
CA PRO A 34 7.70 -3.92 -11.90
C PRO A 34 8.50 -3.38 -13.08
N ILE A 35 7.88 -2.48 -13.85
CA ILE A 35 8.46 -1.90 -15.06
C ILE A 35 8.29 -0.38 -15.09
N MET A 36 9.42 0.31 -15.31
CA MET A 36 9.45 1.70 -15.75
C MET A 36 9.74 1.70 -17.26
N PRO A 37 8.86 2.24 -18.11
CA PRO A 37 9.12 2.34 -19.55
C PRO A 37 10.36 3.17 -19.86
N LYS A 38 10.97 2.91 -21.01
CA LYS A 38 12.07 3.74 -21.52
C LYS A 38 11.64 5.20 -21.65
N LEU A 39 12.43 6.09 -21.05
CA LEU A 39 12.15 7.53 -21.00
C LEU A 39 12.93 8.28 -22.09
N PRO A 40 12.33 9.26 -22.77
CA PRO A 40 13.09 10.27 -23.50
C PRO A 40 14.08 10.99 -22.57
N GLU A 41 15.24 11.38 -23.10
CA GLU A 41 16.30 12.03 -22.31
C GLU A 41 15.78 13.29 -21.58
N VAL A 42 14.99 14.10 -22.29
CA VAL A 42 14.35 15.33 -21.78
C VAL A 42 13.22 15.11 -20.77
N ALA A 43 12.73 13.88 -20.57
CA ALA A 43 11.55 13.61 -19.74
C ALA A 43 11.77 14.01 -18.27
N ARG A 44 10.84 14.79 -17.70
CA ARG A 44 10.85 15.25 -16.30
C ARG A 44 9.92 14.45 -15.37
N THR A 45 9.16 13.52 -15.94
CA THR A 45 8.22 12.64 -15.27
C THR A 45 8.35 11.22 -15.83
N ALA A 46 7.93 10.22 -15.05
CA ALA A 46 7.88 8.82 -15.45
C ALA A 46 6.62 8.16 -14.90
N ALA A 47 6.15 7.11 -15.56
CA ALA A 47 5.14 6.20 -15.02
C ALA A 47 5.81 4.88 -14.61
N ILE A 48 5.36 4.27 -13.52
CA ILE A 48 5.69 2.88 -13.16
C ILE A 48 4.41 2.04 -13.24
N TYR A 49 4.56 0.87 -13.82
CA TYR A 49 3.56 -0.18 -13.97
C TYR A 49 4.02 -1.45 -13.23
N MET A 50 3.07 -2.20 -12.67
CA MET A 50 3.28 -3.46 -11.96
C MET A 50 1.92 -4.10 -11.65
N THR A 51 1.91 -5.36 -11.25
CA THR A 51 0.72 -6.01 -10.68
C THR A 51 0.93 -6.23 -9.20
N ILE A 52 -0.05 -5.86 -8.37
CA ILE A 52 -0.02 -6.03 -6.92
C ILE A 52 -1.17 -6.96 -6.52
N GLU A 53 -0.84 -8.13 -5.99
CA GLU A 53 -1.81 -9.13 -5.53
C GLU A 53 -1.87 -9.13 -4.01
N ASN A 54 -3.06 -8.93 -3.46
CA ASN A 54 -3.32 -9.09 -2.05
C ASN A 54 -3.77 -10.52 -1.75
N THR A 55 -2.89 -11.32 -1.15
CA THR A 55 -3.18 -12.72 -0.79
C THR A 55 -3.62 -12.90 0.67
N SER A 56 -3.77 -11.81 1.45
CA SER A 56 -4.35 -11.86 2.81
C SER A 56 -5.88 -12.01 2.76
N ASP A 57 -6.49 -12.16 3.93
CA ASP A 57 -7.93 -12.32 4.13
C ASP A 57 -8.61 -10.99 4.53
N SER A 58 -7.87 -9.89 4.40
CA SER A 58 -8.21 -8.52 4.77
C SER A 58 -7.87 -7.55 3.64
N ASP A 59 -8.59 -6.42 3.54
CA ASP A 59 -8.32 -5.41 2.50
C ASP A 59 -7.00 -4.66 2.78
N ALA A 60 -6.22 -4.41 1.73
CA ALA A 60 -4.97 -3.67 1.79
C ALA A 60 -5.11 -2.32 1.09
N GLU A 61 -4.93 -1.21 1.82
CA GLU A 61 -5.00 0.14 1.27
C GLU A 61 -3.60 0.72 1.09
N ILE A 62 -3.21 1.06 -0.14
CA ILE A 62 -2.01 1.85 -0.44
C ILE A 62 -2.38 3.33 -0.22
N ILE A 63 -1.75 3.98 0.75
CA ILE A 63 -1.95 5.41 1.10
C ILE A 63 -0.85 6.33 0.55
N GLY A 64 0.06 5.78 -0.26
CA GLY A 64 1.11 6.55 -0.88
C GLY A 64 2.25 5.68 -1.41
N VAL A 65 3.16 6.35 -2.10
CA VAL A 65 4.38 5.76 -2.64
C VAL A 65 5.53 6.72 -2.39
N LYS A 66 6.73 6.22 -2.13
CA LYS A 66 7.95 7.01 -1.99
C LYS A 66 9.11 6.40 -2.78
N THR A 67 9.98 7.25 -3.30
CA THR A 67 11.28 6.83 -3.86
C THR A 67 12.25 7.99 -3.77
N GLU A 68 13.55 7.69 -3.80
CA GLU A 68 14.59 8.71 -3.76
C GLU A 68 14.91 9.34 -5.13
N VAL A 69 14.33 8.82 -6.22
CA VAL A 69 14.62 9.21 -7.62
C VAL A 69 13.67 10.28 -8.18
N ALA A 70 12.71 10.75 -7.37
CA ALA A 70 11.71 11.73 -7.77
C ALA A 70 11.37 12.66 -6.59
N HIS A 71 11.05 13.93 -6.88
CA HIS A 71 10.61 14.89 -5.88
C HIS A 71 9.19 14.62 -5.38
N HIS A 72 8.30 14.16 -6.27
CA HIS A 72 6.93 13.79 -5.91
C HIS A 72 6.52 12.47 -6.56
N THR A 73 5.64 11.76 -5.87
CA THR A 73 5.14 10.42 -6.20
C THR A 73 3.63 10.43 -6.01
N MET A 74 2.89 9.95 -7.00
CA MET A 74 1.43 10.03 -7.04
C MET A 74 0.84 8.75 -7.61
N ILE A 75 -0.30 8.30 -7.07
CA ILE A 75 -1.08 7.20 -7.65
C ILE A 75 -2.14 7.84 -8.54
N HIS A 76 -2.13 7.50 -9.82
CA HIS A 76 -3.10 8.00 -10.79
C HIS A 76 -3.96 6.86 -11.32
N LYS A 77 -5.21 7.15 -11.65
CA LYS A 77 -6.11 6.31 -12.43
C LYS A 77 -6.40 6.98 -13.77
N THR A 78 -6.35 6.22 -14.85
CA THR A 78 -6.87 6.68 -16.15
C THR A 78 -8.37 6.41 -16.19
N VAL A 79 -9.16 7.42 -16.50
CA VAL A 79 -10.62 7.31 -16.70
C VAL A 79 -10.97 7.92 -18.05
N GLU A 80 -11.76 7.22 -18.86
CA GLU A 80 -12.35 7.79 -20.06
C GLU A 80 -13.63 8.55 -19.68
N LYS A 81 -13.70 9.82 -20.08
CA LYS A 81 -14.88 10.65 -19.93
C LYS A 81 -15.10 11.44 -21.22
N ASP A 82 -16.30 11.34 -21.77
CA ASP A 82 -16.70 12.06 -22.99
C ASP A 82 -15.77 11.80 -24.20
N GLY A 83 -15.24 10.58 -24.31
CA GLY A 83 -14.28 10.16 -25.34
C GLY A 83 -12.84 10.64 -25.11
N LEU A 84 -12.55 11.29 -23.98
CA LEU A 84 -11.23 11.79 -23.61
C LEU A 84 -10.67 11.01 -22.41
N ALA A 85 -9.44 10.51 -22.55
CA ALA A 85 -8.70 9.91 -21.45
C ALA A 85 -8.21 11.00 -20.48
N LYS A 86 -8.70 10.99 -19.25
CA LYS A 86 -8.27 11.86 -18.16
C LYS A 86 -7.46 11.05 -17.14
N MET A 87 -6.39 11.63 -16.62
CA MET A 87 -5.70 11.12 -15.43
C MET A 87 -6.29 11.79 -14.18
N GLU A 88 -6.70 10.97 -13.23
CA GLU A 88 -7.24 11.36 -11.94
C GLU A 88 -6.25 10.96 -10.84
N HIS A 89 -5.91 11.90 -9.96
CA HIS A 89 -5.06 11.65 -8.80
C HIS A 89 -5.86 10.94 -7.71
N LEU A 90 -5.24 9.98 -7.03
CA LEU A 90 -5.81 9.25 -5.91
C LEU A 90 -4.86 9.35 -4.71
N ASP A 91 -5.39 9.83 -3.58
CA ASP A 91 -4.68 9.85 -2.29
C ASP A 91 -4.42 8.43 -1.77
N SER A 92 -5.36 7.51 -2.01
CA SER A 92 -5.22 6.09 -1.69
C SER A 92 -5.89 5.16 -2.71
N VAL A 93 -5.51 3.88 -2.67
CA VAL A 93 -6.12 2.79 -3.46
C VAL A 93 -6.29 1.55 -2.58
N ILE A 94 -7.51 1.04 -2.51
CA ILE A 94 -7.85 -0.22 -1.85
C ILE A 94 -7.64 -1.39 -2.82
N ILE A 95 -6.95 -2.43 -2.33
CA ILE A 95 -6.81 -3.75 -2.96
C ILE A 95 -7.58 -4.73 -2.07
N PRO A 96 -8.77 -5.21 -2.52
CA PRO A 96 -9.60 -6.12 -1.74
C PRO A 96 -8.86 -7.38 -1.27
N ALA A 97 -9.32 -8.01 -0.19
CA ALA A 97 -8.88 -9.34 0.22
C ALA A 97 -8.94 -10.32 -0.96
N LYS A 98 -7.87 -11.12 -1.17
CA LYS A 98 -7.71 -12.01 -2.34
C LYS A 98 -7.77 -11.31 -3.72
N GLY A 99 -7.71 -9.97 -3.75
CA GLY A 99 -7.85 -9.15 -4.95
C GLY A 99 -6.52 -8.74 -5.59
N THR A 100 -6.61 -8.18 -6.80
CA THR A 100 -5.45 -7.76 -7.60
C THR A 100 -5.64 -6.33 -8.11
N LEU A 101 -4.59 -5.52 -7.97
CA LEU A 101 -4.48 -4.19 -8.56
C LEU A 101 -3.48 -4.23 -9.73
N GLU A 102 -3.98 -3.99 -10.93
CA GLU A 102 -3.15 -3.87 -12.13
C GLU A 102 -2.82 -2.40 -12.42
N LEU A 103 -1.56 -2.02 -12.17
CA LEU A 103 -1.02 -0.74 -12.60
C LEU A 103 -0.48 -0.91 -14.03
N LYS A 104 -1.26 -0.51 -15.03
CA LYS A 104 -0.96 -0.65 -16.46
C LYS A 104 -1.42 0.57 -17.27
N ARG A 105 -0.91 0.70 -18.49
CA ARG A 105 -1.32 1.78 -19.42
C ARG A 105 -2.85 1.79 -19.60
N GLY A 106 -3.48 2.95 -19.45
CA GLY A 106 -4.94 3.09 -19.51
C GLY A 106 -5.70 2.64 -18.25
N SER A 107 -4.98 2.29 -17.17
CA SER A 107 -5.53 1.91 -15.87
C SER A 107 -4.85 2.76 -14.78
N TYR A 108 -4.68 2.20 -13.58
CA TYR A 108 -3.83 2.74 -12.52
C TYR A 108 -2.36 2.81 -12.93
N HIS A 109 -1.61 3.76 -12.38
CA HIS A 109 -0.16 3.88 -12.56
C HIS A 109 0.43 4.81 -11.50
N ILE A 110 1.71 4.58 -11.17
CA ILE A 110 2.45 5.45 -10.25
C ILE A 110 3.20 6.49 -11.08
N MET A 111 2.84 7.77 -10.90
CA MET A 111 3.53 8.89 -11.51
C MET A 111 4.66 9.39 -10.62
N LEU A 112 5.87 9.40 -11.18
CA LEU A 112 7.05 10.06 -10.63
C LEU A 112 7.18 11.45 -11.27
N MET A 113 7.33 12.49 -10.46
CA MET A 113 7.56 13.87 -10.93
C MET A 113 8.84 14.47 -10.35
N GLY A 114 9.53 15.26 -11.17
CA GLY A 114 10.80 15.89 -10.78
C GLY A 114 11.89 14.83 -10.64
N LEU A 115 12.17 14.12 -11.74
CA LEU A 115 13.12 13.01 -11.77
C LEU A 115 14.58 13.43 -11.53
N ASP A 116 15.27 12.74 -10.61
CA ASP A 116 16.73 12.76 -10.50
C ASP A 116 17.36 11.76 -11.48
N LYS A 117 17.80 12.28 -12.62
CA LYS A 117 18.45 11.51 -13.69
C LYS A 117 19.73 10.79 -13.24
N LYS A 118 20.43 11.26 -12.21
CA LYS A 118 21.66 10.61 -11.71
C LYS A 118 21.34 9.31 -10.98
N LYS A 119 20.25 9.30 -10.19
CA LYS A 119 19.80 8.11 -9.47
C LYS A 119 19.10 7.11 -10.38
N LEU A 120 18.29 7.59 -11.32
CA LEU A 120 17.65 6.77 -12.36
C LEU A 120 18.62 6.02 -13.29
N ALA A 121 19.93 6.26 -13.23
CA ALA A 121 20.92 5.54 -14.03
C ALA A 121 21.19 4.09 -13.53
N LYS A 122 20.65 3.74 -12.36
CA LYS A 122 20.83 2.45 -11.66
C LYS A 122 19.46 1.91 -11.20
N PRO A 123 19.36 0.61 -10.84
CA PRO A 123 18.21 0.10 -10.09
C PRO A 123 17.96 0.92 -8.83
N PHE A 124 16.69 1.11 -8.48
CA PHE A 124 16.27 1.92 -7.33
C PHE A 124 15.07 1.32 -6.62
N SER A 125 14.90 1.65 -5.34
CA SER A 125 13.76 1.18 -4.53
C SER A 125 12.56 2.12 -4.65
N LEU A 126 11.37 1.54 -4.83
CA LEU A 126 10.07 2.18 -4.72
C LEU A 126 9.36 1.59 -3.50
N SER A 127 9.08 2.43 -2.50
CA SER A 127 8.38 2.02 -1.28
C SER A 127 6.89 2.28 -1.43
N LEU A 128 6.09 1.22 -1.42
CA LEU A 128 4.64 1.25 -1.33
C LEU A 128 4.24 1.38 0.14
N MET A 129 3.52 2.45 0.49
CA MET A 129 3.07 2.70 1.85
C MET A 129 1.62 2.24 2.01
N PHE A 130 1.36 1.39 2.98
CA PHE A 130 0.02 0.89 3.27
C PHE A 130 -0.56 1.54 4.54
N ALA A 131 -1.89 1.63 4.62
CA ALA A 131 -2.59 2.13 5.81
C ALA A 131 -2.32 1.25 7.04
N ASN A 132 -2.31 -0.06 6.83
CA ASN A 132 -2.06 -1.09 7.82
C ASN A 132 -0.93 -1.99 7.31
N GLY A 133 0.15 -2.14 8.08
CA GLY A 133 1.32 -2.95 7.73
C GLY A 133 2.59 -2.13 7.45
N ASP A 134 3.69 -2.85 7.20
CA ASP A 134 4.99 -2.24 6.92
C ASP A 134 5.11 -1.80 5.44
N PRO A 135 5.85 -0.73 5.12
CA PRO A 135 6.06 -0.32 3.74
C PRO A 135 6.83 -1.37 2.93
N ILE A 136 6.28 -1.78 1.79
CA ILE A 136 6.88 -2.79 0.92
C ILE A 136 7.83 -2.12 -0.06
N GLN A 137 9.07 -2.61 -0.13
CA GLN A 137 10.05 -2.14 -1.10
C GLN A 137 10.00 -2.98 -2.38
N VAL A 138 9.89 -2.30 -3.50
CA VAL A 138 9.89 -2.88 -4.85
C VAL A 138 11.11 -2.35 -5.59
N GLU A 139 12.00 -3.23 -6.01
CA GLU A 139 13.14 -2.83 -6.84
C GLU A 139 12.67 -2.59 -8.29
N ILE A 140 13.00 -1.40 -8.81
CA ILE A 140 12.70 -1.01 -10.20
C ILE A 140 14.01 -0.96 -10.97
N THR A 141 14.10 -1.73 -12.06
CA THR A 141 15.23 -1.64 -13.00
C THR A 141 14.87 -0.70 -14.16
N PRO A 142 15.60 0.42 -14.34
CA PRO A 142 15.42 1.31 -15.50
C PRO A 142 15.73 0.60 -16.82
N GLN A 143 14.83 0.72 -17.81
CA GLN A 143 15.12 0.25 -19.16
C GLN A 143 15.98 1.29 -19.93
N ARG A 144 17.05 0.80 -20.55
CA ARG A 144 18.08 1.59 -21.25
C ARG A 144 17.78 1.82 -22.72
#